data_AF-A0A5B2TAE1-F1
#
_entry.id   AF-A0A5B2TAE1-F1
#
_cell.length_a   1.000
_cell.length_b   1.000
_cell.length_c   1.000
_cell.angle_alpha   90.00
_cell.angle_beta   90.00
_cell.angle_gamma   90.00
#
_symmetry.space_group_name_H-M   'P 1'
#
loop_
_entity.id
_entity.type
_entity.pdbx_description
1 polymer ?
#
loop_
_entity_poly.entity_id
_entity_poly.type
_entity_poly.pdbx_seq_one_letter_code
_entity_poly.pdbx_strand_id
1 'polypeptide(L)'
;MGTVHDILEMRGKQAALALDLDRAAVEAASAYLTDEDTSVGYLFSGWTQAALPHKQLPPDQVWEIRTERVTLLVEPGRKPSATEGLPPISIGVPYGSRARLIMLYLQSEALKTGSREVELGKSLRAWFARLGIAPGGKSIKDVREQAERISRCRLSFHMAAAGGAPGGLVNQNIVDTAMFIDAEDPDQGSLFLETVKLSESFFEQLKKHPVPIEEAAIRAISNNSMALDIYCWLSYRLHVLKAPTPVTWPALKAQFGAGFSKLAHFKYKFGPNLQLALAVYRDAKVEAEERGLILYPSRPPVAPKQLLAR
;
A
#
# COMPACT_ATOMS: atom_id res chain seq x y z
N MET A 1 -21.76 20.62 -8.81
CA MET A 1 -22.18 19.67 -7.76
C MET A 1 -21.07 19.65 -6.71
N GLY A 2 -21.41 19.72 -5.42
CA GLY A 2 -20.40 19.61 -4.37
C GLY A 2 -19.70 18.25 -4.41
N THR A 3 -18.50 18.18 -3.84
CA THR A 3 -17.78 16.92 -3.64
C THR A 3 -18.58 15.98 -2.72
N VAL A 4 -18.25 14.69 -2.68
CA VAL A 4 -18.87 13.74 -1.74
C VAL A 4 -18.78 14.24 -0.30
N HIS A 5 -17.67 14.92 0.07
CA HIS A 5 -17.46 15.52 1.38
C HIS A 5 -18.45 16.65 1.67
N ASP A 6 -18.63 17.58 0.73
CA ASP A 6 -19.56 18.71 0.91
C ASP A 6 -20.99 18.21 1.13
N ILE A 7 -21.41 17.17 0.40
CA ILE A 7 -22.74 16.59 0.53
C ILE A 7 -22.91 15.90 1.88
N LEU A 8 -21.89 15.16 2.34
CA LEU A 8 -21.90 14.50 3.64
C LEU A 8 -21.99 15.52 4.79
N GLU A 9 -21.23 16.61 4.73
CA GLU A 9 -21.25 17.67 5.74
C GLU A 9 -22.57 18.44 5.76
N MET A 10 -23.12 18.79 4.58
CA MET A 10 -24.32 19.63 4.49
C MET A 10 -25.63 18.86 4.64
N ARG A 11 -25.69 17.60 4.17
CA ARG A 11 -26.96 16.85 4.01
C ARG A 11 -26.92 15.47 4.67
N GLY A 12 -25.78 15.04 5.17
CA GLY A 12 -25.60 13.74 5.81
C GLY A 12 -25.55 12.56 4.84
N LYS A 13 -25.20 11.39 5.40
CA LYS A 13 -24.96 10.14 4.66
C LYS A 13 -26.16 9.65 3.86
N GLN A 14 -27.37 9.69 4.43
CA GLN A 14 -28.57 9.19 3.74
C GLN A 14 -28.88 10.00 2.48
N ALA A 15 -28.68 11.32 2.53
CA ALA A 15 -28.85 12.17 1.35
C ALA A 15 -27.77 11.90 0.30
N ALA A 16 -26.51 11.68 0.70
CA ALA A 16 -25.44 11.31 -0.22
C ALA A 16 -25.70 9.97 -0.94
N LEU A 17 -26.23 8.98 -0.22
CA LEU A 17 -26.61 7.67 -0.78
C LEU A 17 -27.82 7.72 -1.72
N ALA A 18 -28.67 8.75 -1.58
CA ALA A 18 -29.82 8.96 -2.45
C ALA A 18 -29.46 9.64 -3.79
N LEU A 19 -28.22 10.10 -3.94
CA LEU A 19 -27.69 10.64 -5.20
C LEU A 19 -27.04 9.53 -6.04
N ASP A 20 -26.80 9.81 -7.33
CA ASP A 20 -26.09 8.92 -8.26
C ASP A 20 -24.57 8.90 -8.02
N LEU A 21 -24.16 8.76 -6.76
CA LEU A 21 -22.78 8.63 -6.33
C LEU A 21 -22.45 7.15 -6.12
N ASP A 22 -21.19 6.78 -6.32
CA ASP A 22 -20.72 5.44 -5.99
C ASP A 22 -20.87 5.17 -4.49
N ARG A 23 -21.67 4.16 -4.15
CA ARG A 23 -21.98 3.81 -2.75
C ARG A 23 -20.71 3.53 -1.94
N ALA A 24 -19.71 2.85 -2.52
CA ALA A 24 -18.50 2.53 -1.79
C ALA A 24 -17.68 3.80 -1.49
N ALA A 25 -17.65 4.77 -2.41
CA ALA A 25 -17.05 6.08 -2.16
C ALA A 25 -17.78 6.86 -1.06
N VAL A 26 -19.12 6.85 -1.03
CA VAL A 26 -19.90 7.50 0.04
C VAL A 26 -19.64 6.85 1.40
N GLU A 27 -19.60 5.51 1.46
CA GLU A 27 -19.30 4.77 2.68
C GLU A 27 -17.88 5.06 3.18
N ALA A 28 -16.88 5.06 2.28
CA ALA A 28 -15.49 5.35 2.63
C ALA A 28 -15.31 6.81 3.12
N ALA A 29 -15.89 7.79 2.41
CA ALA A 29 -15.84 9.19 2.82
C ALA A 29 -16.54 9.41 4.17
N SER A 30 -17.70 8.77 4.37
CA SER A 30 -18.41 8.86 5.66
C SER A 30 -17.59 8.26 6.79
N ALA A 31 -16.99 7.08 6.59
CA ALA A 31 -16.15 6.44 7.61
C ALA A 31 -14.93 7.31 7.96
N TYR A 32 -14.26 7.86 6.94
CA TYR A 32 -13.10 8.74 7.10
C TYR A 32 -13.47 10.05 7.83
N LEU A 33 -14.55 10.73 7.43
CA LEU A 33 -14.95 12.00 8.05
C LEU A 33 -15.41 11.86 9.51
N THR A 34 -15.90 10.68 9.91
CA THR A 34 -16.31 10.39 11.29
C THR A 34 -15.19 9.83 12.16
N ASP A 35 -14.01 9.56 11.57
CA ASP A 35 -12.86 9.04 12.30
C ASP A 35 -12.09 10.22 12.91
N GLU A 36 -12.11 10.34 14.24
CA GLU A 36 -11.46 11.42 14.98
C GLU A 36 -9.96 11.17 15.20
N ASP A 37 -9.45 10.00 14.81
CA ASP A 37 -8.04 9.65 14.98
C ASP A 37 -7.17 10.36 13.94
N THR A 38 -6.33 11.26 14.45
CA THR A 38 -5.37 12.06 13.66
C THR A 38 -4.01 11.40 13.51
N SER A 39 -3.93 10.08 13.75
CA SER A 39 -2.70 9.30 13.63
C SER A 39 -2.11 9.33 12.22
N VAL A 40 -0.80 9.50 12.19
CA VAL A 40 0.01 9.54 10.97
C VAL A 40 0.71 8.21 10.80
N GLY A 41 0.49 7.60 9.64
CA GLY A 41 1.26 6.47 9.14
C GLY A 41 2.36 6.93 8.20
N TYR A 42 3.29 6.03 7.89
CA TYR A 42 4.41 6.29 7.00
C TYR A 42 4.66 5.16 6.01
N LEU A 43 5.07 5.54 4.81
CA LEU A 43 5.43 4.64 3.72
C LEU A 43 6.75 5.10 3.07
N PHE A 44 7.59 4.16 2.65
CA PHE A 44 8.73 4.46 1.80
C PHE A 44 8.27 4.94 0.41
N SER A 45 8.77 6.09 -0.04
CA SER A 45 8.33 6.72 -1.31
C SER A 45 8.51 5.86 -2.57
N GLY A 46 9.36 4.84 -2.56
CA GLY A 46 9.46 3.90 -3.69
C GLY A 46 8.13 3.19 -3.98
N TRP A 47 7.33 2.94 -2.94
CA TRP A 47 6.02 2.27 -3.06
C TRP A 47 4.94 3.13 -3.70
N THR A 48 5.08 4.46 -3.67
CA THR A 48 4.13 5.38 -4.33
C THR A 48 4.37 5.45 -5.83
N GLN A 49 5.55 5.01 -6.27
CA GLN A 49 5.96 4.98 -7.68
C GLN A 49 5.82 3.57 -8.27
N ALA A 50 6.15 2.54 -7.50
CA ALA A 50 6.14 1.16 -7.95
C ALA A 50 5.43 0.25 -6.93
N ALA A 51 4.22 -0.19 -7.28
CA ALA A 51 3.37 -0.98 -6.38
C ALA A 51 3.59 -2.50 -6.50
N LEU A 52 3.21 -3.21 -5.44
CA LEU A 52 3.09 -4.67 -5.44
C LEU A 52 1.96 -5.14 -6.38
N PRO A 53 1.92 -6.42 -6.79
CA PRO A 53 0.77 -6.97 -7.50
C PRO A 53 -0.55 -6.78 -6.72
N HIS A 54 -1.66 -6.59 -7.44
CA HIS A 54 -2.99 -6.55 -6.84
C HIS A 54 -3.59 -7.96 -6.63
N LYS A 55 -3.12 -8.95 -7.39
CA LYS A 55 -3.59 -10.34 -7.38
C LYS A 55 -2.41 -11.29 -7.23
N GLN A 56 -2.73 -12.50 -6.77
CA GLN A 56 -1.77 -13.58 -6.71
C GLN A 56 -1.21 -13.91 -8.09
N LEU A 57 0.10 -14.11 -8.15
CA LEU A 57 0.82 -14.63 -9.31
C LEU A 57 1.20 -16.10 -9.06
N PRO A 58 1.51 -16.87 -10.11
CA PRO A 58 2.19 -18.15 -9.99
C PRO A 58 3.38 -18.06 -9.00
N PRO A 59 3.62 -19.09 -8.16
CA PRO A 59 4.60 -19.01 -7.09
C PRO A 59 6.03 -18.65 -7.52
N ASP A 60 6.48 -19.08 -8.70
CA ASP A 60 7.83 -18.79 -9.19
C ASP A 60 7.94 -17.49 -10.01
N GLN A 61 6.81 -16.81 -10.26
CA GLN A 61 6.80 -15.63 -11.10
C GLN A 61 7.36 -14.41 -10.35
N VAL A 62 8.44 -13.85 -10.89
CA VAL A 62 8.98 -12.54 -10.51
C VAL A 62 7.96 -11.46 -10.90
N TRP A 63 7.69 -10.54 -9.98
CA TRP A 63 6.93 -9.34 -10.30
C TRP A 63 7.87 -8.24 -10.76
N GLU A 64 7.54 -7.62 -11.89
CA GLU A 64 8.23 -6.45 -12.40
C GLU A 64 7.22 -5.34 -12.68
N ILE A 65 7.53 -4.13 -12.23
CA ILE A 65 6.82 -2.94 -12.64
C ILE A 65 7.80 -1.85 -13.04
N ARG A 66 7.58 -1.26 -14.21
CA ARG A 66 8.40 -0.21 -14.80
C ARG A 66 7.60 1.08 -14.90
N THR A 67 8.13 2.13 -14.31
CA THR A 67 7.63 3.50 -14.45
C THR A 67 8.70 4.37 -15.11
N GLU A 68 8.42 5.66 -15.30
CA GLU A 68 9.36 6.59 -15.92
C GLU A 68 10.71 6.66 -15.18
N ARG A 69 10.70 6.59 -13.84
CA ARG A 69 11.90 6.81 -13.01
C ARG A 69 12.31 5.63 -12.16
N VAL A 70 11.43 4.65 -11.98
CA VAL A 70 11.65 3.53 -11.06
C VAL A 70 11.24 2.24 -11.75
N THR A 71 12.12 1.24 -11.67
CA THR A 71 11.75 -0.16 -11.91
C THR A 71 11.86 -0.91 -10.58
N LEU A 72 10.81 -1.63 -10.22
CA LEU A 72 10.80 -2.52 -9.07
C LEU A 72 10.72 -3.96 -9.57
N LEU A 73 11.64 -4.78 -9.09
CA LEU A 73 11.58 -6.23 -9.17
C LEU A 73 11.29 -6.79 -7.79
N VAL A 74 10.37 -7.74 -7.71
CA VAL A 74 10.09 -8.51 -6.49
C VAL A 74 10.29 -9.98 -6.81
N GLU A 75 11.34 -10.55 -6.25
CA GLU A 75 11.66 -11.96 -6.38
C GLU A 75 10.92 -12.75 -5.28
N PRO A 76 10.29 -13.88 -5.62
CA PRO A 76 9.62 -14.70 -4.63
C PRO A 76 10.63 -15.39 -3.72
N GLY A 77 10.28 -15.47 -2.43
CA GLY A 77 11.06 -16.23 -1.46
C GLY A 77 10.85 -17.74 -1.61
N ARG A 78 11.78 -18.53 -1.07
CA ARG A 78 11.67 -19.99 -1.01
C ARG A 78 11.62 -20.48 0.44
N LYS A 79 11.00 -21.63 0.66
CA LYS A 79 11.08 -22.37 1.92
C LYS A 79 11.50 -23.82 1.69
N PRO A 80 12.12 -24.48 2.68
CA PRO A 80 12.38 -25.91 2.61
C PRO A 80 11.10 -26.69 2.31
N SER A 81 11.23 -27.79 1.57
CA SER A 81 10.12 -28.73 1.43
C SER A 81 9.87 -29.43 2.77
N ALA A 82 8.60 -29.72 3.07
CA ALA A 82 8.24 -30.54 4.24
C ALA A 82 8.69 -32.01 4.09
N THR A 83 8.93 -32.46 2.85
CA THR A 83 9.46 -33.79 2.57
C THR A 83 10.95 -33.69 2.31
N GLU A 84 11.73 -34.43 3.09
CA GLU A 84 13.19 -34.51 2.95
C GLU A 84 13.58 -34.97 1.54
N GLY A 85 14.63 -34.36 0.97
CA GLY A 85 15.12 -34.67 -0.38
C GLY A 85 14.37 -33.98 -1.53
N LEU A 86 13.25 -33.30 -1.28
CA LEU A 86 12.58 -32.49 -2.30
C LEU A 86 13.16 -31.06 -2.39
N PRO A 87 13.13 -30.43 -3.58
CA PRO A 87 13.66 -29.08 -3.76
C PRO A 87 12.86 -28.05 -2.96
N PRO A 88 13.47 -26.90 -2.59
CA PRO A 88 12.77 -25.80 -1.94
C PRO A 88 11.58 -25.30 -2.77
N ILE A 89 10.49 -24.96 -2.07
CA ILE A 89 9.23 -24.52 -2.66
C ILE A 89 9.20 -22.99 -2.68
N SER A 90 8.90 -22.41 -3.84
CA SER A 90 8.64 -20.97 -3.92
C SER A 90 7.29 -20.63 -3.31
N ILE A 91 7.26 -19.58 -2.50
CA ILE A 91 6.01 -19.13 -1.84
C ILE A 91 5.34 -17.97 -2.58
N GLY A 92 5.97 -17.46 -3.65
CA GLY A 92 5.48 -16.33 -4.42
C GLY A 92 5.75 -14.96 -3.80
N VAL A 93 5.43 -13.93 -4.56
CA VAL A 93 5.59 -12.53 -4.16
C VAL A 93 4.40 -12.05 -3.31
N PRO A 94 4.58 -11.05 -2.42
CA PRO A 94 3.48 -10.44 -1.69
C PRO A 94 2.54 -9.67 -2.63
N TYR A 95 1.23 -9.67 -2.34
CA TYR A 95 0.21 -9.04 -3.17
C TYR A 95 -1.02 -8.57 -2.39
N GLY A 96 -1.87 -7.80 -3.07
CA GLY A 96 -3.18 -7.40 -2.56
C GLY A 96 -3.12 -6.43 -1.37
N SER A 97 -4.27 -6.23 -0.73
CA SER A 97 -4.42 -5.24 0.34
C SER A 97 -3.74 -5.67 1.64
N ARG A 98 -3.79 -6.95 1.98
CA ARG A 98 -3.19 -7.47 3.23
C ARG A 98 -1.68 -7.24 3.28
N ALA A 99 -0.96 -7.48 2.19
CA ALA A 99 0.47 -7.17 2.12
C ALA A 99 0.75 -5.67 2.33
N ARG A 100 -0.06 -4.79 1.72
CA ARG A 100 0.07 -3.34 1.87
C ARG A 100 -0.18 -2.87 3.30
N LEU A 101 -1.21 -3.42 3.97
CA LEU A 101 -1.50 -3.09 5.37
C LEU A 101 -0.36 -3.53 6.31
N ILE A 102 0.16 -4.74 6.11
CA ILE A 102 1.34 -5.22 6.87
C ILE A 102 2.52 -4.26 6.64
N MET A 103 2.83 -3.95 5.39
CA MET A 103 3.92 -3.04 5.03
C MET A 103 3.75 -1.65 5.66
N LEU A 104 2.54 -1.07 5.59
CA LEU A 104 2.25 0.23 6.18
C LEU A 104 2.44 0.22 7.70
N TYR A 105 1.94 -0.81 8.38
CA TYR A 105 2.13 -0.97 9.82
C TYR A 105 3.61 -1.03 10.20
N LEU A 106 4.37 -1.92 9.55
CA LEU A 106 5.78 -2.12 9.83
C LEU A 106 6.61 -0.85 9.64
N GLN A 107 6.37 -0.15 8.53
CA GLN A 107 7.08 1.08 8.22
C GLN A 107 6.70 2.22 9.18
N SER A 108 5.41 2.32 9.52
CA SER A 108 4.91 3.35 10.44
C SER A 108 5.50 3.17 11.84
N GLU A 109 5.41 1.97 12.40
CA GLU A 109 5.90 1.70 13.76
C GLU A 109 7.42 1.85 13.85
N ALA A 110 8.16 1.39 12.84
CA ALA A 110 9.62 1.57 12.82
C ALA A 110 10.03 3.05 12.82
N LEU A 111 9.34 3.91 12.06
CA LEU A 111 9.64 5.35 12.07
C LEU A 111 9.15 6.03 13.34
N LYS A 112 7.96 5.69 13.84
CA LYS A 112 7.41 6.27 15.07
C LYS A 112 8.28 5.96 16.30
N THR A 113 8.90 4.79 16.34
CA THR A 113 9.76 4.34 17.45
C THR A 113 11.24 4.61 17.20
N GLY A 114 11.64 4.95 15.96
CA GLY A 114 13.04 5.06 15.57
C GLY A 114 13.80 3.73 15.62
N SER A 115 13.10 2.59 15.65
CA SER A 115 13.68 1.26 15.83
C SER A 115 13.40 0.35 14.63
N ARG A 116 14.36 -0.53 14.31
CA ARG A 116 14.15 -1.63 13.37
C ARG A 116 13.34 -2.77 13.97
N GLU A 117 13.30 -2.86 15.29
CA GLU A 117 12.55 -3.89 16.00
C GLU A 117 11.13 -3.39 16.24
N VAL A 118 10.19 -3.93 15.46
CA VAL A 118 8.79 -3.54 15.43
C VAL A 118 7.97 -4.54 16.24
N GLU A 119 7.33 -4.06 17.30
CA GLU A 119 6.40 -4.85 18.09
C GLU A 119 5.11 -5.12 17.29
N LEU A 120 4.74 -6.39 17.08
CA LEU A 120 3.48 -6.80 16.47
C LEU A 120 2.34 -6.90 17.50
N GLY A 121 2.70 -7.11 18.77
CA GLY A 121 1.82 -7.23 19.92
C GLY A 121 1.79 -8.64 20.51
N LYS A 122 1.17 -8.80 21.69
CA LYS A 122 1.14 -10.06 22.47
C LYS A 122 0.31 -11.20 21.88
N SER A 123 -0.41 -10.95 20.77
CA SER A 123 -1.20 -11.97 20.10
C SER A 123 -1.53 -11.58 18.67
N LEU A 124 -1.84 -12.59 17.84
CA LEU A 124 -2.31 -12.37 16.47
C LEU A 124 -3.56 -11.47 16.41
N ARG A 125 -4.47 -11.60 17.39
CA ARG A 125 -5.68 -10.77 17.47
C ARG A 125 -5.34 -9.31 17.76
N ALA A 126 -4.36 -9.05 18.63
CA ALA A 126 -3.89 -7.70 18.91
C ALA A 126 -3.29 -7.07 17.65
N TRP A 127 -2.48 -7.83 16.91
CA TRP A 127 -1.92 -7.36 15.65
C TRP A 127 -2.99 -7.06 14.59
N PHE A 128 -3.99 -7.93 14.46
CA PHE A 128 -5.14 -7.71 13.56
C PHE A 128 -5.89 -6.41 13.86
N ALA A 129 -6.10 -6.11 15.15
CA ALA A 129 -6.71 -4.85 15.55
C ALA A 129 -5.86 -3.64 15.12
N ARG A 130 -4.52 -3.71 15.30
CA ARG A 130 -3.59 -2.67 14.83
C ARG A 130 -3.58 -2.52 13.30
N LEU A 131 -3.77 -3.61 12.56
CA LEU A 131 -3.91 -3.58 11.09
C LEU A 131 -5.30 -3.07 10.61
N GLY A 132 -6.26 -2.87 11.51
CA GLY A 132 -7.64 -2.53 11.15
C GLY A 132 -8.38 -3.67 10.45
N ILE A 133 -8.04 -4.93 10.75
CA ILE A 133 -8.60 -6.11 10.09
C ILE A 133 -9.48 -6.89 11.06
N ALA A 134 -10.75 -7.10 10.69
CA ALA A 134 -11.62 -7.98 11.44
C ALA A 134 -11.11 -9.45 11.40
N PRO A 135 -10.95 -10.11 12.54
CA PRO A 135 -10.48 -11.49 12.58
C PRO A 135 -11.55 -12.45 12.04
N GLY A 136 -11.13 -13.39 11.20
CA GLY A 136 -11.95 -14.45 10.64
C GLY A 136 -11.06 -15.47 9.94
N GLY A 137 -11.54 -16.70 9.72
CA GLY A 137 -10.70 -17.80 9.19
C GLY A 137 -9.96 -17.44 7.89
N LYS A 138 -10.68 -16.78 6.96
CA LYS A 138 -10.08 -16.28 5.71
C LYS A 138 -9.06 -15.16 5.94
N SER A 139 -9.38 -14.14 6.74
CA SER A 139 -8.46 -13.02 6.96
C SER A 139 -7.20 -13.45 7.72
N ILE A 140 -7.32 -14.40 8.66
CA ILE A 140 -6.19 -15.05 9.35
C ILE A 140 -5.28 -15.74 8.33
N LYS A 141 -5.84 -16.57 7.45
CA LYS A 141 -5.07 -17.24 6.40
C LYS A 141 -4.37 -16.25 5.48
N ASP A 142 -5.12 -15.25 4.98
CA ASP A 142 -4.59 -14.26 4.04
C ASP A 142 -3.47 -13.41 4.67
N VAL A 143 -3.58 -12.99 5.94
CA VAL A 143 -2.51 -12.23 6.63
C VAL A 143 -1.28 -13.09 6.88
N ARG A 144 -1.45 -14.34 7.35
CA ARG A 144 -0.33 -15.28 7.53
C ARG A 144 0.42 -15.51 6.23
N GLU A 145 -0.31 -15.76 5.14
CA GLU A 145 0.27 -15.94 3.82
C GLU A 145 1.07 -14.71 3.38
N GLN A 146 0.50 -13.50 3.49
CA GLN A 146 1.21 -12.29 3.07
C GLN A 146 2.40 -11.97 3.97
N ALA A 147 2.31 -12.24 5.27
CA ALA A 147 3.42 -12.09 6.20
C ALA A 147 4.59 -13.02 5.86
N GLU A 148 4.30 -14.28 5.49
CA GLU A 148 5.32 -15.24 5.04
C GLU A 148 6.00 -14.75 3.75
N ARG A 149 5.22 -14.29 2.77
CA ARG A 149 5.72 -13.73 1.51
C ARG A 149 6.61 -12.50 1.74
N ILE A 150 6.18 -11.58 2.59
CA ILE A 150 6.96 -10.39 2.98
C ILE A 150 8.27 -10.81 3.67
N SER A 151 8.22 -11.83 4.53
CA SER A 151 9.37 -12.30 5.29
C SER A 151 10.48 -12.92 4.44
N ARG A 152 10.16 -13.36 3.21
CA ARG A 152 11.11 -14.09 2.36
C ARG A 152 11.37 -13.45 1.00
N CYS A 153 10.55 -12.50 0.55
CA CYS A 153 10.75 -11.87 -0.76
C CYS A 153 11.96 -10.94 -0.76
N ARG A 154 12.53 -10.75 -1.95
CA ARG A 154 13.63 -9.81 -2.18
C ARG A 154 13.18 -8.71 -3.14
N LEU A 155 13.51 -7.47 -2.80
CA LEU A 155 13.19 -6.29 -3.58
C LEU A 155 14.44 -5.76 -4.27
N SER A 156 14.31 -5.37 -5.53
CA SER A 156 15.33 -4.64 -6.28
C SER A 156 14.73 -3.38 -6.89
N PHE A 157 15.17 -2.21 -6.41
CA PHE A 157 14.81 -0.92 -6.97
C PHE A 157 15.90 -0.44 -7.91
N HIS A 158 15.54 -0.17 -9.15
CA HIS A 158 16.38 0.49 -10.13
C HIS A 158 15.85 1.90 -10.33
N MET A 159 16.60 2.90 -9.86
CA MET A 159 16.26 4.30 -10.05
C MET A 159 16.93 4.81 -11.32
N ALA A 160 16.23 5.58 -12.14
CA ALA A 160 16.86 6.34 -13.22
C ALA A 160 17.57 7.57 -12.62
N ALA A 161 18.82 7.85 -13.01
CA ALA A 161 19.44 9.11 -12.66
C ALA A 161 18.85 10.25 -13.49
N ALA A 162 18.90 11.47 -12.96
CA ALA A 162 18.57 12.65 -13.74
C ALA A 162 19.47 12.73 -14.99
N GLY A 163 18.88 12.89 -16.18
CA GLY A 163 19.63 13.01 -17.43
C GLY A 163 19.94 11.71 -18.18
N GLY A 164 19.34 10.58 -17.81
CA GLY A 164 19.42 9.33 -18.60
C GLY A 164 20.62 8.43 -18.30
N ALA A 165 21.43 8.75 -17.29
CA ALA A 165 22.45 7.84 -16.78
C ALA A 165 21.81 6.69 -15.97
N PRO A 166 22.41 5.48 -15.93
CA PRO A 166 21.96 4.43 -15.04
C PRO A 166 22.09 4.92 -13.60
N GLY A 167 20.95 5.01 -12.88
CA GLY A 167 20.95 5.39 -11.47
C GLY A 167 21.25 4.21 -10.56
N GLY A 168 21.11 4.43 -9.25
CA GLY A 168 21.45 3.45 -8.23
C GLY A 168 20.57 2.20 -8.26
N LEU A 169 21.19 1.05 -8.01
CA LEU A 169 20.53 -0.22 -7.71
C LEU A 169 20.51 -0.43 -6.20
N VAL A 170 19.33 -0.69 -5.64
CA VAL A 170 19.19 -1.08 -4.24
C VAL A 170 18.49 -2.43 -4.17
N ASN A 171 19.25 -3.45 -3.78
CA ASN A 171 18.74 -4.80 -3.52
C ASN A 171 18.59 -5.00 -2.02
N GLN A 172 17.41 -5.40 -1.55
CA GLN A 172 17.16 -5.55 -0.12
C GLN A 172 16.01 -6.51 0.19
N ASN A 173 16.09 -7.14 1.35
CA ASN A 173 14.94 -7.77 2.00
C ASN A 173 14.13 -6.70 2.74
N ILE A 174 12.87 -7.02 3.08
CA ILE A 174 12.03 -6.12 3.88
C ILE A 174 12.34 -6.29 5.37
N VAL A 175 12.47 -7.54 5.82
CA VAL A 175 12.71 -7.93 7.21
C VAL A 175 13.89 -8.89 7.29
N ASP A 176 14.59 -8.87 8.43
CA ASP A 176 15.67 -9.79 8.78
C ASP A 176 15.13 -11.02 9.53
N THR A 177 13.97 -10.90 10.19
CA THR A 177 13.32 -12.00 10.91
C THR A 177 11.91 -12.25 10.38
N ALA A 178 11.42 -13.50 10.48
CA ALA A 178 10.06 -13.85 10.09
C ALA A 178 9.05 -13.40 11.16
N MET A 179 7.81 -13.13 10.77
CA MET A 179 6.71 -12.82 11.71
C MET A 179 6.07 -14.09 12.31
N PHE A 180 6.32 -15.23 11.68
CA PHE A 180 5.83 -16.55 12.08
C PHE A 180 6.97 -17.56 12.00
N ILE A 181 7.01 -18.50 12.94
CA ILE A 181 7.92 -19.63 12.95
C ILE A 181 7.08 -20.89 12.80
N ASP A 182 7.44 -21.76 11.86
CA ASP A 182 6.77 -23.06 11.71
C ASP A 182 7.06 -23.91 12.95
N ALA A 183 6.04 -24.53 13.55
CA ALA A 183 6.25 -25.47 14.65
C ALA A 183 6.98 -26.72 14.16
N GLU A 184 7.72 -27.37 15.07
CA GLU A 184 8.39 -28.65 14.79
C GLU A 184 7.40 -29.76 14.44
N ASP A 185 6.19 -29.69 15.01
CA ASP A 185 5.06 -30.56 14.71
C ASP A 185 4.18 -29.91 13.62
N PRO A 186 4.02 -30.53 12.43
CA PRO A 186 3.16 -30.04 11.36
C PRO A 186 1.70 -29.80 11.79
N ASP A 187 1.21 -30.52 12.81
CA ASP A 187 -0.15 -30.39 13.32
C ASP A 187 -0.35 -29.21 14.28
N GLN A 188 0.73 -28.63 14.82
CA GLN A 188 0.68 -27.49 15.75
C GLN A 188 0.56 -26.12 15.06
N GLY A 189 0.78 -26.05 13.74
CA GLY A 189 0.73 -24.79 12.98
C GLY A 189 1.86 -23.80 13.35
N SER A 190 1.90 -22.62 12.72
CA SER A 190 3.00 -21.66 12.96
C SER A 190 2.78 -20.74 14.16
N LEU A 191 3.83 -20.58 14.98
CA LEU A 191 3.93 -19.69 16.13
C LEU A 191 4.05 -18.23 15.68
N PHE A 192 3.23 -17.35 16.25
CA PHE A 192 3.28 -15.92 16.01
C PHE A 192 4.34 -15.26 16.90
N LEU A 193 5.20 -14.42 16.31
CA LEU A 193 6.20 -13.66 17.07
C LEU A 193 5.66 -12.30 17.49
N GLU A 194 6.05 -11.86 18.68
CA GLU A 194 5.64 -10.54 19.19
C GLU A 194 6.41 -9.39 18.56
N THR A 195 7.56 -9.65 17.92
CA THR A 195 8.43 -8.65 17.32
C THR A 195 8.98 -9.14 15.99
N VAL A 196 9.15 -8.22 15.04
CA VAL A 196 9.85 -8.46 13.77
C VAL A 196 10.94 -7.40 13.56
N LYS A 197 12.07 -7.79 13.00
CA LYS A 197 13.20 -6.90 12.73
C LYS A 197 13.22 -6.52 11.26
N LEU A 198 13.06 -5.24 10.94
CA LEU A 198 13.22 -4.72 9.57
C LEU A 198 14.67 -4.81 9.12
N SER A 199 14.90 -5.02 7.83
CA SER A 199 16.27 -4.99 7.31
C SER A 199 16.89 -3.60 7.46
N GLU A 200 18.20 -3.55 7.68
CA GLU A 200 18.91 -2.31 7.93
C GLU A 200 18.83 -1.37 6.71
N SER A 201 19.07 -1.92 5.52
CA SER A 201 18.99 -1.14 4.28
C SER A 201 17.58 -0.62 4.04
N PHE A 202 16.54 -1.43 4.29
CA PHE A 202 15.16 -1.01 4.10
C PHE A 202 14.78 0.11 5.08
N PHE A 203 15.15 -0.03 6.36
CA PHE A 203 14.89 0.98 7.37
C PHE A 203 15.60 2.32 7.09
N GLU A 204 16.86 2.27 6.65
CA GLU A 204 17.60 3.49 6.30
C GLU A 204 17.01 4.20 5.07
N GLN A 205 16.53 3.45 4.06
CA GLN A 205 15.83 4.04 2.92
C GLN A 205 14.48 4.65 3.33
N LEU A 206 13.75 3.97 4.21
CA LEU A 206 12.49 4.45 4.76
C LEU A 206 12.68 5.77 5.53
N LYS A 207 13.71 5.87 6.38
CA LYS A 207 14.06 7.11 7.10
C LYS A 207 14.41 8.28 6.18
N LYS A 208 15.13 8.00 5.08
CA LYS A 208 15.54 9.04 4.12
C LYS A 208 14.38 9.54 3.26
N HIS A 209 13.42 8.67 2.97
CA HIS A 209 12.35 8.97 2.03
C HIS A 209 10.95 8.59 2.54
N PRO A 210 10.52 9.12 3.70
CA PRO A 210 9.20 8.84 4.25
C PRO A 210 8.11 9.62 3.51
N VAL A 211 6.96 9.00 3.35
CA VAL A 211 5.72 9.61 2.87
C VAL A 211 4.70 9.51 3.99
N PRO A 212 4.30 10.64 4.59
CA PRO A 212 3.28 10.65 5.62
C PRO A 212 1.89 10.48 5.01
N ILE A 213 1.05 9.72 5.70
CA ILE A 213 -0.32 9.43 5.31
C ILE A 213 -1.23 9.41 6.54
N GLU A 214 -2.52 9.58 6.34
CA GLU A 214 -3.50 9.49 7.43
C GLU A 214 -3.94 8.04 7.63
N GLU A 215 -3.86 7.54 8.87
CA GLU A 215 -4.28 6.16 9.16
C GLU A 215 -5.79 5.96 8.99
N ALA A 216 -6.59 6.99 9.29
CA ALA A 216 -8.04 6.99 9.05
C ALA A 216 -8.39 6.73 7.57
N ALA A 217 -7.67 7.38 6.65
CA ALA A 217 -7.85 7.17 5.21
C ALA A 217 -7.55 5.72 4.82
N ILE A 218 -6.44 5.17 5.31
CA ILE A 218 -6.05 3.77 5.06
C ILE A 218 -7.09 2.78 5.61
N ARG A 219 -7.62 3.00 6.82
CA ARG A 219 -8.66 2.13 7.40
C ARG A 219 -9.91 2.10 6.53
N ALA A 220 -10.37 3.26 6.06
CA ALA A 220 -11.58 3.41 5.25
C ALA A 220 -11.50 2.70 3.88
N ILE A 221 -10.30 2.56 3.29
CA ILE A 221 -10.09 1.86 2.00
C ILE A 221 -9.27 0.56 2.13
N SER A 222 -9.10 0.05 3.35
CA SER A 222 -8.18 -1.04 3.71
C SER A 222 -8.36 -2.34 2.92
N ASN A 223 -9.56 -2.61 2.41
CA ASN A 223 -9.84 -3.83 1.64
C ASN A 223 -9.55 -3.68 0.13
N ASN A 224 -9.08 -2.52 -0.32
CA ASN A 224 -8.89 -2.22 -1.74
C ASN A 224 -7.45 -1.82 -2.07
N SER A 225 -6.67 -2.79 -2.58
CA SER A 225 -5.26 -2.58 -2.91
C SER A 225 -4.98 -1.47 -3.94
N MET A 226 -5.88 -1.28 -4.92
CA MET A 226 -5.68 -0.26 -5.95
C MET A 226 -6.02 1.13 -5.41
N ALA A 227 -7.11 1.26 -4.63
CA ALA A 227 -7.41 2.52 -3.96
C ALA A 227 -6.29 2.94 -3.00
N LEU A 228 -5.72 2.00 -2.23
CA LEU A 228 -4.56 2.26 -1.36
C LEU A 228 -3.38 2.83 -2.14
N ASP A 229 -3.01 2.21 -3.26
CA ASP A 229 -1.88 2.70 -4.07
C ASP A 229 -2.16 4.06 -4.70
N ILE A 230 -3.38 4.29 -5.19
CA ILE A 230 -3.79 5.59 -5.75
C ILE A 230 -3.74 6.67 -4.67
N TYR A 231 -4.27 6.41 -3.48
CA TYR A 231 -4.20 7.34 -2.35
C TYR A 231 -2.74 7.70 -2.03
N CYS A 232 -1.88 6.71 -1.81
CA CYS A 232 -0.46 6.93 -1.50
C CYS A 232 0.27 7.69 -2.63
N TRP A 233 -0.04 7.39 -3.89
CA TRP A 233 0.51 8.09 -5.05
C TRP A 233 0.08 9.57 -5.11
N LEU A 234 -1.21 9.85 -4.90
CA LEU A 234 -1.72 11.22 -4.87
C LEU A 234 -1.14 11.99 -3.69
N SER A 235 -1.05 11.38 -2.51
CA SER A 235 -0.47 12.00 -1.30
C SER A 235 0.98 12.43 -1.52
N TYR A 236 1.76 11.57 -2.18
CA TYR A 236 3.14 11.88 -2.54
C TYR A 236 3.26 12.93 -3.66
N ARG A 237 2.35 12.93 -4.63
CA ARG A 237 2.52 13.68 -5.88
C ARG A 237 1.89 15.06 -5.89
N LEU A 238 0.66 15.22 -5.37
CA LEU A 238 -0.12 16.44 -5.61
C LEU A 238 0.49 17.69 -4.97
N HIS A 239 1.11 17.55 -3.80
CA HIS A 239 1.65 18.68 -3.05
C HIS A 239 2.94 19.29 -3.64
N VAL A 240 3.64 18.54 -4.50
CA VAL A 240 4.86 19.01 -5.17
C VAL A 240 4.60 19.59 -6.57
N LEU A 241 3.37 19.50 -7.07
CA LEU A 241 3.01 20.06 -8.38
C LEU A 241 3.05 21.59 -8.34
N LYS A 242 3.60 22.20 -9.39
CA LYS A 242 3.63 23.66 -9.56
C LYS A 242 2.49 24.20 -10.43
N ALA A 243 1.87 23.33 -11.23
CA ALA A 243 0.83 23.66 -12.19
C ALA A 243 -0.04 22.42 -12.49
N PRO A 244 -1.24 22.61 -13.07
CA PRO A 244 -2.04 21.50 -13.58
C PRO A 244 -1.20 20.62 -14.50
N THR A 245 -1.14 19.33 -14.21
CA THR A 245 -0.24 18.38 -14.88
C THR A 245 -1.04 17.21 -15.46
N PRO A 246 -1.05 17.03 -16.79
CA PRO A 246 -1.72 15.90 -17.41
C PRO A 246 -0.94 14.60 -17.18
N VAL A 247 -1.66 13.51 -16.90
CA VAL A 247 -1.13 12.15 -16.83
C VAL A 247 -1.99 11.25 -17.71
N THR A 248 -1.38 10.70 -18.77
CA THR A 248 -2.11 9.95 -19.79
C THR A 248 -2.58 8.58 -19.30
N TRP A 249 -3.65 8.04 -19.89
CA TRP A 249 -4.12 6.69 -19.59
C TRP A 249 -3.04 5.59 -19.77
N PRO A 250 -2.20 5.61 -20.82
CA PRO A 250 -1.08 4.69 -20.93
C PRO A 250 -0.08 4.80 -19.77
N ALA A 251 0.26 6.00 -19.32
CA ALA A 251 1.16 6.20 -18.18
C ALA A 251 0.55 5.65 -16.88
N LEU A 252 -0.74 5.90 -16.64
CA LEU A 252 -1.47 5.32 -15.50
C LEU A 252 -1.51 3.80 -15.56
N LYS A 253 -1.72 3.22 -16.76
CA LYS A 253 -1.72 1.76 -16.94
C LYS A 253 -0.32 1.18 -16.69
N ALA A 254 0.76 1.86 -17.07
CA ALA A 254 2.11 1.40 -16.77
C ALA A 254 2.35 1.30 -15.25
N GLN A 255 1.79 2.23 -14.48
CA GLN A 255 1.98 2.31 -13.03
C GLN A 255 0.99 1.46 -12.19
N PHE A 256 -0.27 1.32 -12.61
CA PHE A 256 -1.31 0.63 -11.83
C PHE A 256 -1.94 -0.56 -12.57
N GLY A 257 -1.66 -0.67 -13.86
CA GLY A 257 -2.37 -1.54 -14.80
C GLY A 257 -1.55 -2.70 -15.34
N ALA A 258 -0.44 -3.08 -14.69
CA ALA A 258 0.43 -4.18 -15.12
C ALA A 258 -0.33 -5.53 -15.21
N GLY A 259 -1.33 -5.75 -14.36
CA GLY A 259 -2.21 -6.93 -14.42
C GLY A 259 -3.32 -6.88 -15.47
N PHE A 260 -3.40 -5.84 -16.30
CA PHE A 260 -4.43 -5.68 -17.34
C PHE A 260 -3.82 -5.79 -18.74
N SER A 261 -4.39 -6.64 -19.57
CA SER A 261 -4.01 -6.75 -20.99
C SER A 261 -4.52 -5.55 -21.81
N LYS A 262 -5.80 -5.19 -21.66
CA LYS A 262 -6.44 -4.10 -22.43
C LYS A 262 -6.57 -2.81 -21.62
N LEU A 263 -6.29 -1.66 -22.26
CA LEU A 263 -6.44 -0.33 -21.65
C LEU A 263 -7.88 -0.03 -21.23
N ALA A 264 -8.87 -0.43 -22.02
CA ALA A 264 -10.29 -0.22 -21.70
C ALA A 264 -10.69 -0.89 -20.37
N HIS A 265 -10.23 -2.13 -20.13
CA HIS A 265 -10.49 -2.84 -18.88
C HIS A 265 -9.81 -2.16 -17.69
N PHE A 266 -8.60 -1.64 -17.89
CA PHE A 266 -7.91 -0.85 -16.89
C PHE A 266 -8.70 0.43 -16.55
N LYS A 267 -9.08 1.24 -17.54
CA LYS A 267 -9.89 2.46 -17.32
C LYS A 267 -11.17 2.17 -16.55
N TYR A 268 -11.89 1.11 -16.94
CA TYR A 268 -13.13 0.68 -16.27
C TYR A 268 -12.91 0.33 -14.79
N LYS A 269 -11.80 -0.32 -14.45
CA LYS A 269 -11.47 -0.63 -13.05
C LYS A 269 -10.82 0.53 -12.30
N PHE A 270 -10.05 1.38 -12.96
CA PHE A 270 -9.33 2.47 -12.32
C PHE A 270 -10.29 3.56 -11.80
N GLY A 271 -11.33 3.92 -12.56
CA GLY A 271 -12.29 4.97 -12.20
C GLY A 271 -12.89 4.82 -10.79
N PRO A 272 -13.56 3.70 -10.47
CA PRO A 272 -14.11 3.48 -9.13
C PRO A 272 -13.05 3.49 -8.01
N ASN A 273 -11.84 3.00 -8.28
CA ASN A 273 -10.74 3.01 -7.31
C ASN A 273 -10.18 4.42 -7.09
N LEU A 274 -10.14 5.26 -8.13
CA LEU A 274 -9.81 6.68 -8.01
C LEU A 274 -10.86 7.39 -7.16
N GLN A 275 -12.16 7.14 -7.38
CA GLN A 275 -13.22 7.72 -6.55
C GLN A 275 -13.09 7.33 -5.07
N LEU A 276 -12.76 6.07 -4.77
CA LEU A 276 -12.47 5.64 -3.39
C LEU A 276 -11.26 6.36 -2.78
N ALA A 277 -10.18 6.54 -3.53
CA ALA A 277 -9.01 7.26 -3.03
C ALA A 277 -9.29 8.75 -2.79
N LEU A 278 -10.06 9.40 -3.68
CA LEU A 278 -10.48 10.78 -3.52
C LEU A 278 -11.48 10.96 -2.37
N ALA A 279 -12.34 9.96 -2.12
CA ALA A 279 -13.27 9.95 -1.00
C ALA A 279 -12.58 10.05 0.37
N VAL A 280 -11.32 9.64 0.48
CA VAL A 280 -10.52 9.71 1.72
C VAL A 280 -9.34 10.69 1.63
N TYR A 281 -9.38 11.60 0.65
CA TYR A 281 -8.39 12.66 0.49
C TYR A 281 -9.08 13.96 0.06
N ARG A 282 -9.69 14.64 1.03
CA ARG A 282 -10.58 15.80 0.83
C ARG A 282 -9.99 16.91 -0.06
N ASP A 283 -8.72 17.25 0.16
CA ASP A 283 -8.06 18.35 -0.56
C ASP A 283 -7.59 17.97 -1.97
N ALA A 284 -7.62 16.68 -2.34
CA ALA A 284 -7.12 16.21 -3.62
C ALA A 284 -7.97 16.72 -4.79
N LYS A 285 -7.33 17.46 -5.69
CA LYS A 285 -7.95 17.97 -6.91
C LYS A 285 -7.44 17.19 -8.12
N VAL A 286 -8.30 16.30 -8.62
CA VAL A 286 -8.02 15.45 -9.77
C VAL A 286 -9.24 15.46 -10.69
N GLU A 287 -9.01 15.71 -11.97
CA GLU A 287 -10.05 15.71 -12.99
C GLU A 287 -9.79 14.58 -14.00
N ALA A 288 -10.84 13.84 -14.36
CA ALA A 288 -10.74 12.77 -15.33
C ALA A 288 -11.16 13.26 -16.71
N GLU A 289 -10.28 13.11 -17.70
CA GLU A 289 -10.51 13.48 -19.09
C GLU A 289 -10.44 12.26 -20.02
N GLU A 290 -10.81 12.45 -21.28
CA GLU A 290 -10.77 11.40 -22.29
C GLU A 290 -9.36 10.79 -22.44
N ARG A 291 -8.33 11.65 -22.40
CA ARG A 291 -6.91 11.28 -22.61
C ARG A 291 -6.18 10.82 -21.34
N GLY A 292 -6.71 11.09 -20.16
CA GLY A 292 -6.05 10.75 -18.90
C GLY A 292 -6.67 11.45 -17.69
N LEU A 293 -5.82 11.85 -16.75
CA LEU A 293 -6.20 12.70 -15.63
C LEU A 293 -5.46 14.03 -15.72
N ILE A 294 -6.07 15.10 -15.24
CA ILE A 294 -5.39 16.34 -14.87
C ILE A 294 -5.22 16.37 -13.36
N LEU A 295 -3.97 16.41 -12.91
CA LEU A 295 -3.63 16.55 -11.50
C LEU A 295 -3.38 18.02 -11.18
N TYR A 296 -4.05 18.54 -10.15
CA TYR A 296 -3.87 19.92 -9.71
C TYR A 296 -3.05 19.98 -8.42
N PRO A 297 -2.22 21.03 -8.22
CA PRO A 297 -1.58 21.29 -6.94
C PRO A 297 -2.60 21.26 -5.80
N SER A 298 -2.37 20.38 -4.82
CA SER A 298 -3.29 20.13 -3.71
C SER A 298 -2.51 20.05 -2.39
N ARG A 299 -3.17 20.33 -1.26
CA ARG A 299 -2.53 20.19 0.05
C ARG A 299 -2.28 18.71 0.34
N PRO A 300 -1.15 18.34 0.97
CA PRO A 300 -0.91 16.96 1.39
C PRO A 300 -1.92 16.56 2.49
N PRO A 301 -2.24 15.26 2.64
CA PRO A 301 -3.21 14.81 3.64
C PRO A 301 -2.70 15.02 5.08
N VAL A 302 -1.38 14.97 5.28
CA VAL A 302 -0.74 15.25 6.57
C VAL A 302 -0.01 16.58 6.47
N ALA A 303 -0.30 17.50 7.39
CA ALA A 303 0.30 18.83 7.36
C ALA A 303 1.79 18.78 7.75
N PRO A 304 2.67 19.59 7.13
CA PRO A 304 4.11 19.59 7.45
C PRO A 304 4.43 19.86 8.93
N LYS A 305 3.59 20.60 9.65
CA LYS A 305 3.77 20.88 11.09
C LYS A 305 3.56 19.65 11.97
N GLN A 306 2.80 18.65 11.50
CA GLN A 306 2.61 17.38 12.21
C GLN A 306 3.82 16.45 12.09
N LEU A 307 4.75 16.71 11.16
CA LEU A 307 6.00 15.96 11.01
C LEU A 307 7.08 16.36 12.02
N LEU A 308 6.96 17.56 12.61
CA LEU A 308 7.95 18.16 13.53
C LEU A 308 7.55 18.01 15.01
N ALA A 309 6.38 17.44 15.30
CA ALA A 309 5.90 17.20 16.65
C ALA A 309 6.24 15.76 17.06
N ARG A 310 7.53 15.50 17.33
CA ARG A 310 8.05 14.40 18.17
C ARG A 310 9.55 14.61 18.40
#